data_AF-A0A093G7I6-F1
#
_entry.id   AF-A0A093G7I6-F1
#
_cell.length_a   1.000
_cell.length_b   1.000
_cell.length_c   1.000
_cell.angle_alpha   90.00
_cell.angle_beta   90.00
_cell.angle_gamma   90.00
#
_symmetry.space_group_name_H-M   'P 1'
#
loop_
_entity.id
_entity.type
_entity.pdbx_description
1 polymer ?
#
loop_
_entity_poly.entity_id
_entity_poly.type
_entity_poly.pdbx_seq_one_letter_code
_entity_poly.pdbx_strand_id
1 'polypeptide(L)'
;QGQEKLNCNPKRENGTHVVLCELGNPMKAGAQITVDMELSVSGLEAAGDAITFQLQLRSKNSPSSTNTSVTVTVPVEAEAVMELRGNSLPATTVLPMSWQRVEGSRRLELHNRGPSTVSGISLRLAVPSRLGGRILLYLLELGTEGGINCTNPPDLNPEEV
;
A
#
# COMPACT_ATOMS: atom_id res chain seq x y z
N GLN A 1 -34.17 -16.71 -4.28
CA GLN A 1 -34.73 -15.82 -5.31
C GLN A 1 -33.59 -15.50 -6.27
N GLY A 2 -33.75 -15.80 -7.57
CA GLY A 2 -32.68 -15.61 -8.54
C GLY A 2 -32.42 -14.13 -8.77
N GLN A 3 -31.19 -13.68 -8.54
CA GLN A 3 -30.76 -12.34 -8.91
C GLN A 3 -30.66 -12.32 -10.44
N GLU A 4 -31.61 -11.68 -11.13
CA GLU A 4 -31.54 -11.53 -12.58
C GLU A 4 -30.30 -10.70 -12.93
N LYS A 5 -29.39 -11.29 -13.70
CA LYS A 5 -28.18 -10.62 -14.15
C LYS A 5 -28.56 -9.60 -15.22
N LEU A 6 -28.39 -8.32 -14.90
CA LEU A 6 -28.55 -7.23 -15.85
C LEU A 6 -27.52 -7.31 -16.98
N ASN A 7 -27.96 -7.00 -18.21
CA ASN A 7 -27.06 -6.90 -19.36
C ASN A 7 -26.35 -5.55 -19.30
N CYS A 8 -25.10 -5.55 -18.83
CA CYS A 8 -24.25 -4.38 -18.69
C CYS A 8 -23.04 -4.48 -19.61
N ASN A 9 -22.78 -3.44 -20.38
CA ASN A 9 -21.69 -3.38 -21.34
C ASN A 9 -20.77 -2.18 -21.03
N PRO A 10 -19.49 -2.40 -20.74
CA PRO A 10 -18.53 -1.32 -20.59
C PRO A 10 -18.23 -0.69 -21.96
N LYS A 11 -18.22 0.64 -22.00
CA LYS A 11 -17.96 1.44 -23.20
C LYS A 11 -17.01 2.57 -22.83
N ARG A 12 -16.10 2.91 -23.73
CA ARG A 12 -15.29 4.12 -23.62
C ARG A 12 -15.92 5.21 -24.47
N GLU A 13 -16.30 6.31 -23.85
CA GLU A 13 -16.94 7.44 -24.51
C GLU A 13 -16.22 8.73 -24.12
N ASN A 14 -15.73 9.48 -25.11
CA ASN A 14 -15.03 10.77 -24.89
C ASN A 14 -13.88 10.69 -23.86
N GLY A 15 -13.14 9.58 -23.84
CA GLY A 15 -12.04 9.35 -22.90
C GLY A 15 -12.47 8.85 -21.51
N THR A 16 -13.75 8.89 -21.19
CA THR A 16 -14.32 8.35 -19.94
C THR A 16 -14.76 6.89 -20.10
N HIS A 17 -14.62 6.10 -19.03
CA HIS A 17 -15.16 4.75 -18.96
C HIS A 17 -16.60 4.82 -18.43
N VAL A 18 -17.53 4.28 -19.20
CA VAL A 18 -18.96 4.27 -18.88
C VAL A 18 -19.45 2.83 -18.93
N VAL A 19 -20.28 2.43 -17.97
CA VAL A 19 -20.97 1.13 -18.00
C VAL A 19 -22.43 1.38 -18.33
N LEU A 20 -22.92 0.78 -19.42
CA LEU A 20 -24.31 0.91 -19.84
C LEU A 20 -25.07 -0.37 -19.53
N CYS A 21 -26.09 -0.28 -18.68
CA CYS A 21 -26.94 -1.41 -18.31
C CYS A 21 -28.35 -1.27 -18.91
N GLU A 22 -28.87 -2.34 -19.49
CA GLU A 22 -30.20 -2.38 -20.10
C GLU A 22 -31.28 -2.70 -19.05
N LEU A 23 -32.07 -1.70 -18.66
CA LEU A 23 -33.12 -1.83 -17.64
C LEU A 23 -34.47 -2.36 -18.19
N GLY A 24 -34.57 -2.59 -19.49
CA GLY A 24 -35.78 -3.10 -20.16
C GLY A 24 -36.18 -2.30 -21.40
N ASN A 25 -36.81 -2.97 -22.36
CA ASN A 25 -37.27 -2.38 -23.62
C ASN A 25 -38.71 -2.85 -23.95
N PRO A 26 -39.76 -2.16 -23.46
CA PRO A 26 -39.74 -1.01 -22.54
C PRO A 26 -39.66 -1.43 -21.07
N MET A 27 -39.18 -0.54 -20.20
CA MET A 27 -39.36 -0.65 -18.75
C MET A 27 -40.82 -0.36 -18.39
N LYS A 28 -41.49 -1.29 -17.70
CA LYS A 28 -42.92 -1.15 -17.37
C LYS A 28 -43.17 -0.02 -16.36
N ALA A 29 -44.33 0.63 -16.45
CA ALA A 29 -44.74 1.64 -15.48
C ALA A 29 -44.82 1.05 -14.06
N GLY A 30 -44.28 1.76 -13.08
CA GLY A 30 -44.22 1.30 -11.68
C GLY A 30 -43.17 0.23 -11.39
N ALA A 31 -42.34 -0.17 -12.37
CA ALA A 31 -41.24 -1.10 -12.12
C ALA A 31 -40.18 -0.47 -11.21
N GLN A 32 -39.73 -1.22 -10.21
CA GLN A 32 -38.60 -0.88 -9.36
C GLN A 32 -37.51 -1.92 -9.56
N ILE A 33 -36.32 -1.45 -9.93
CA ILE A 33 -35.16 -2.31 -10.21
C ILE A 33 -34.05 -1.89 -9.25
N THR A 34 -33.54 -2.84 -8.48
CA THR A 34 -32.34 -2.65 -7.66
C THR A 34 -31.16 -3.24 -8.41
N VAL A 35 -30.07 -2.48 -8.52
CA VAL A 35 -28.88 -2.89 -9.26
C VAL A 35 -27.68 -2.83 -8.32
N ASP A 36 -27.08 -3.99 -8.10
CA ASP A 36 -25.81 -4.09 -7.39
C ASP A 36 -24.68 -4.15 -8.42
N MET A 37 -23.71 -3.24 -8.29
CA MET A 37 -22.61 -3.13 -9.24
C MET A 37 -21.28 -3.21 -8.49
N GLU A 38 -20.50 -4.23 -8.82
CA GLU A 38 -19.14 -4.40 -8.31
C GLU A 38 -18.16 -3.75 -9.29
N LEU A 39 -17.30 -2.87 -8.77
CA LEU A 39 -16.31 -2.13 -9.55
C LEU A 39 -14.94 -2.30 -8.90
N SER A 40 -13.95 -2.66 -9.73
CA SER A 40 -12.54 -2.62 -9.34
C SER A 40 -11.93 -1.34 -9.89
N VAL A 41 -11.43 -0.48 -9.00
CA VAL A 41 -10.74 0.76 -9.37
C VAL A 41 -9.26 0.61 -9.06
N SER A 42 -8.43 0.99 -10.01
CA SER A 42 -6.97 0.94 -9.91
C SER A 42 -6.35 2.24 -10.40
N GLY A 43 -5.08 2.49 -10.05
CA GLY A 43 -4.37 3.67 -10.53
C GLY A 43 -4.83 4.97 -9.85
N LEU A 44 -4.99 4.91 -8.51
CA LEU A 44 -5.46 6.03 -7.70
C LEU A 44 -4.33 7.00 -7.31
N GLU A 45 -3.12 6.86 -7.87
CA GLU A 45 -1.97 7.69 -7.48
C GLU A 45 -2.17 9.17 -7.80
N ALA A 46 -2.98 9.48 -8.82
CA ALA A 46 -3.38 10.82 -9.21
C ALA A 46 -4.84 11.14 -8.86
N ALA A 47 -5.56 10.20 -8.24
CA ALA A 47 -6.85 10.51 -7.64
C ALA A 47 -6.54 11.33 -6.39
N GLY A 48 -7.08 12.55 -6.31
CA GLY A 48 -6.99 13.34 -5.08
C GLY A 48 -7.78 12.67 -3.95
N ASP A 49 -8.35 13.47 -3.07
CA ASP A 49 -9.00 12.94 -1.85
C ASP A 49 -10.27 12.10 -2.10
N ALA A 50 -10.81 12.10 -3.32
CA ALA A 50 -11.99 11.33 -3.67
C ALA A 50 -12.11 11.03 -5.16
N ILE A 51 -12.78 9.93 -5.49
CA ILE A 51 -13.27 9.61 -6.83
C ILE A 51 -14.78 9.82 -6.91
N THR A 52 -15.27 10.09 -8.13
CA THR A 52 -16.68 10.42 -8.34
C THR A 52 -17.29 9.54 -9.44
N PHE A 53 -18.40 8.89 -9.11
CA PHE A 53 -19.21 8.12 -10.04
C PHE A 53 -20.49 8.89 -10.39
N GLN A 54 -20.78 9.01 -11.68
CA GLN A 54 -22.02 9.62 -12.15
C GLN A 54 -22.95 8.53 -12.68
N LEU A 55 -24.14 8.42 -12.08
CA LEU A 55 -25.19 7.50 -12.48
C LEU A 55 -26.30 8.29 -13.17
N GLN A 56 -26.80 7.80 -14.29
CA GLN A 56 -27.85 8.47 -15.05
C GLN A 56 -28.80 7.45 -15.66
N LEU A 57 -30.10 7.68 -15.47
CA LEU A 57 -31.13 6.96 -16.22
C LEU A 57 -31.42 7.67 -17.54
N ARG A 58 -31.46 6.92 -18.64
CA ARG A 58 -31.75 7.44 -19.98
C ARG A 58 -32.86 6.62 -20.63
N SER A 59 -33.84 7.30 -21.22
CA SER A 59 -34.89 6.69 -22.04
C SER A 59 -34.89 7.30 -23.44
N LYS A 60 -35.38 6.55 -24.43
CA LYS A 60 -35.58 7.04 -25.81
C LYS A 60 -36.98 7.62 -26.04
N ASN A 61 -37.76 7.84 -24.98
CA ASN A 61 -39.11 8.39 -25.10
C ASN A 61 -39.05 9.87 -25.55
N SER A 62 -40.06 10.31 -26.29
CA SER A 62 -40.23 11.71 -26.68
C SER A 62 -41.45 12.32 -25.95
N PRO A 63 -41.34 13.52 -25.36
CA PRO A 63 -40.13 14.34 -25.23
C PRO A 63 -39.12 13.68 -24.27
N SER A 64 -37.82 13.95 -24.45
CA SER A 64 -36.78 13.26 -23.67
C SER A 64 -37.01 13.49 -22.17
N SER A 65 -37.32 12.41 -21.45
CA SER A 65 -37.55 12.44 -20.01
C SER A 65 -36.32 13.02 -19.30
N THR A 66 -36.57 13.88 -18.31
CA THR A 66 -35.60 14.58 -17.47
C THR A 66 -34.44 13.68 -17.06
N ASN A 67 -33.22 14.10 -17.41
CA ASN A 67 -31.95 13.45 -17.05
C ASN A 67 -31.75 13.51 -15.53
N THR A 68 -32.32 12.56 -14.79
CA THR A 68 -32.02 12.43 -13.36
C THR A 68 -30.64 11.80 -13.25
N SER A 69 -29.65 12.61 -12.93
CA SER A 69 -28.30 12.16 -12.61
C SER A 69 -28.08 12.21 -11.11
N VAL A 70 -27.38 11.20 -10.60
CA VAL A 70 -26.96 11.10 -9.22
C VAL A 70 -25.45 10.93 -9.21
N THR A 71 -24.80 11.65 -8.32
CA THR A 71 -23.35 11.60 -8.16
C THR A 71 -23.03 10.92 -6.84
N VAL A 72 -22.14 9.94 -6.88
CA VAL A 72 -21.63 9.23 -5.70
C VAL A 72 -20.14 9.53 -5.58
N THR A 73 -19.75 10.15 -4.48
CA THR A 73 -18.36 10.47 -4.18
C THR A 73 -17.83 9.48 -3.15
N VAL A 74 -16.70 8.85 -3.46
CA VAL A 74 -16.04 7.86 -2.60
C VAL A 74 -14.68 8.42 -2.20
N PRO A 75 -14.39 8.60 -0.90
CA PRO A 75 -13.10 9.09 -0.45
C PRO A 75 -11.99 8.08 -0.78
N VAL A 76 -10.81 8.60 -1.06
CA VAL A 76 -9.59 7.82 -1.29
C VAL A 76 -8.64 8.08 -0.14
N GLU A 77 -8.22 7.02 0.54
CA GLU A 77 -7.26 7.08 1.62
C GLU A 77 -6.02 6.25 1.26
N ALA A 78 -4.85 6.76 1.65
CA ALA A 78 -3.60 6.06 1.49
C ALA A 78 -3.33 5.20 2.73
N GLU A 79 -3.03 3.92 2.51
CA GLU A 79 -2.69 2.98 3.57
C GLU A 79 -1.33 2.36 3.27
N ALA A 80 -0.43 2.39 4.26
CA ALA A 80 0.86 1.73 4.17
C ALA A 80 1.10 0.89 5.44
N VAL A 81 1.66 -0.29 5.25
CA VAL A 81 1.94 -1.23 6.33
C VAL A 81 3.42 -1.56 6.29
N MET A 82 4.17 -0.90 7.15
CA MET A 82 5.63 -1.05 7.23
C MET A 82 6.00 -2.14 8.23
N GLU A 83 6.87 -3.05 7.82
CA GLU A 83 7.37 -4.15 8.62
C GLU A 83 8.89 -4.07 8.71
N LEU A 84 9.42 -4.04 9.94
CA LEU A 84 10.86 -4.13 10.19
C LEU A 84 11.20 -5.55 10.64
N ARG A 85 12.06 -6.21 9.87
CA ARG A 85 12.56 -7.56 10.14
C ARG A 85 14.04 -7.50 10.48
N GLY A 86 14.49 -8.47 11.26
CA GLY A 86 15.90 -8.57 11.61
C GLY A 86 16.30 -9.98 11.96
N ASN A 87 17.53 -10.34 11.62
CA ASN A 87 18.17 -11.57 12.05
C ASN A 87 19.60 -11.29 12.54
N SER A 88 20.11 -12.17 13.39
CA SER A 88 21.51 -12.18 13.81
C SER A 88 22.14 -13.52 13.50
N LEU A 89 23.40 -13.47 13.07
CA LEU A 89 24.20 -14.65 12.74
C LEU A 89 25.52 -14.54 13.51
N PRO A 90 25.77 -15.41 14.51
CA PRO A 90 24.88 -16.45 15.02
C PRO A 90 23.69 -15.87 15.81
N ALA A 91 22.62 -16.68 15.97
CA ALA A 91 21.46 -16.33 16.79
C ALA A 91 21.78 -16.40 18.30
N THR A 92 22.75 -17.22 18.69
CA THR A 92 23.20 -17.38 20.07
C THR A 92 24.70 -17.66 20.06
N THR A 93 25.41 -17.04 20.99
CA THR A 93 26.85 -17.25 21.18
C THR A 93 27.08 -17.78 22.58
N VAL A 94 27.77 -18.92 22.68
CA VAL A 94 28.23 -19.46 23.95
C VAL A 94 29.59 -18.85 24.27
N LEU A 95 29.75 -18.31 25.47
CA LEU A 95 31.03 -17.72 25.90
C LEU A 95 31.99 -18.84 26.33
N PRO A 96 33.12 -19.04 25.63
CA PRO A 96 34.11 -20.05 26.03
C PRO A 96 34.88 -19.62 27.28
N MET A 97 35.40 -20.59 28.04
CA MET A 97 36.25 -20.34 29.21
C MET A 97 37.57 -19.63 28.86
N SER A 98 38.06 -19.81 27.62
CA SER A 98 39.16 -19.04 27.03
C SER A 98 38.59 -18.02 26.03
N TRP A 99 38.80 -16.73 26.28
CA TRP A 99 38.27 -15.66 25.42
C TRP A 99 38.84 -15.74 23.99
N GLN A 100 37.95 -15.96 23.02
CA GLN A 100 38.23 -15.76 21.60
C GLN A 100 37.19 -14.79 21.04
N ARG A 101 37.61 -13.90 20.14
CA ARG A 101 36.71 -12.95 19.47
C ARG A 101 35.72 -13.75 18.63
N VAL A 102 34.43 -13.58 18.89
CA VAL A 102 33.37 -14.17 18.07
C VAL A 102 32.84 -13.09 17.14
N GLU A 103 33.00 -13.28 15.85
CA GLU A 103 32.40 -12.43 14.84
C GLU A 103 30.93 -12.80 14.63
N GLY A 104 30.13 -11.78 14.39
CA GLY A 104 28.72 -11.95 14.08
C GLY A 104 28.22 -10.79 13.25
N SER A 105 27.13 -11.02 12.54
CA SER A 105 26.46 -10.02 11.72
C SER A 105 25.01 -9.90 12.13
N ARG A 106 24.44 -8.72 11.88
CA ARG A 106 23.02 -8.44 12.11
C ARG A 106 22.48 -7.75 10.87
N ARG A 107 21.49 -8.36 10.22
CA ARG A 107 20.83 -7.80 9.04
C ARG A 107 19.43 -7.35 9.42
N LEU A 108 19.07 -6.17 8.96
CA LEU A 108 17.75 -5.57 9.15
C LEU A 108 17.15 -5.27 7.79
N GLU A 109 15.86 -5.54 7.63
CA GLU A 109 15.12 -5.33 6.40
C GLU A 109 13.85 -4.55 6.73
N LEU A 110 13.64 -3.44 6.03
CA LEU A 110 12.41 -2.67 6.10
C LEU A 110 11.59 -2.94 4.84
N HIS A 111 10.37 -3.43 5.02
CA HIS A 111 9.50 -3.85 3.93
C HIS A 111 8.13 -3.18 4.03
N ASN A 112 7.63 -2.63 2.93
CA ASN A 112 6.26 -2.12 2.84
C ASN A 112 5.34 -3.21 2.26
N ARG A 113 4.44 -3.73 3.08
CA ARG A 113 3.38 -4.68 2.67
C ARG A 113 2.08 -4.00 2.27
N GLY A 114 1.95 -2.71 2.54
CA GLY A 114 0.73 -1.97 2.27
C GLY A 114 0.56 -1.59 0.80
N PRO A 115 -0.65 -1.16 0.40
CA PRO A 115 -0.95 -0.80 -0.99
C PRO A 115 -0.30 0.52 -1.42
N SER A 116 -0.07 1.46 -0.51
CA SER A 116 0.46 2.79 -0.84
C SER A 116 1.97 2.88 -0.63
N THR A 117 2.64 3.62 -1.53
CA THR A 117 4.07 3.96 -1.41
C THR A 117 4.30 4.94 -0.28
N VAL A 118 5.39 4.75 0.47
CA VAL A 118 5.83 5.67 1.54
C VAL A 118 7.10 6.37 1.09
N SER A 119 7.18 7.68 1.34
CA SER A 119 8.37 8.51 1.11
C SER A 119 8.85 9.12 2.43
N GLY A 120 10.15 9.49 2.49
CA GLY A 120 10.70 10.20 3.66
C GLY A 120 10.85 9.34 4.92
N ILE A 121 11.14 8.05 4.79
CA ILE A 121 11.33 7.16 5.94
C ILE A 121 12.68 7.43 6.62
N SER A 122 12.68 7.50 7.95
CA SER A 122 13.89 7.56 8.76
C SER A 122 13.94 6.38 9.74
N LEU A 123 14.99 5.55 9.63
CA LEU A 123 15.24 4.43 10.53
C LEU A 123 16.29 4.81 11.57
N ARG A 124 16.00 4.58 12.85
CA ARG A 124 16.95 4.78 13.95
C ARG A 124 17.32 3.44 14.56
N LEU A 125 18.62 3.15 14.58
CA LEU A 125 19.17 1.92 15.13
C LEU A 125 19.99 2.22 16.37
N ALA A 126 19.65 1.57 17.48
CA ALA A 126 20.45 1.58 18.69
C ALA A 126 21.20 0.24 18.78
N VAL A 127 22.54 0.30 18.77
CA VAL A 127 23.39 -0.88 18.93
C VAL A 127 24.15 -0.75 20.25
N PRO A 128 24.04 -1.73 21.17
CA PRO A 128 24.74 -1.67 22.44
C PRO A 128 26.24 -1.96 22.25
N SER A 129 27.02 -0.93 21.96
CA SER A 129 28.48 -1.05 21.78
C SER A 129 29.23 -1.15 23.10
N ARG A 130 28.70 -0.58 24.18
CA ARG A 130 29.37 -0.50 25.49
C ARG A 130 28.46 -0.87 26.66
N LEU A 131 29.05 -1.49 27.68
CA LEU A 131 28.40 -1.80 28.95
C LEU A 131 29.39 -1.55 30.11
N GLY A 132 29.05 -0.66 31.05
CA GLY A 132 29.91 -0.34 32.19
C GLY A 132 31.29 0.20 31.80
N GLY A 133 31.37 1.01 30.74
CA GLY A 133 32.62 1.56 30.19
C GLY A 133 33.46 0.58 29.35
N ARG A 134 33.07 -0.70 29.29
CA ARG A 134 33.75 -1.74 28.51
C ARG A 134 33.06 -1.92 27.16
N ILE A 135 33.82 -2.30 26.12
CA ILE A 135 33.28 -2.65 24.81
C ILE A 135 32.53 -3.98 24.94
N LEU A 136 31.28 -4.01 24.52
CA LEU A 136 30.43 -5.19 24.44
C LEU A 136 30.38 -5.72 23.00
N LEU A 137 30.00 -4.87 22.05
CA LEU A 137 29.97 -5.17 20.62
C LEU A 137 30.88 -4.20 19.89
N TYR A 138 31.91 -4.73 19.24
CA TYR A 138 32.79 -3.97 18.38
C TYR A 138 32.19 -3.91 16.97
N LEU A 139 31.90 -2.71 16.47
CA LEU A 139 31.32 -2.50 15.15
C LEU A 139 32.43 -2.48 14.11
N LEU A 140 32.47 -3.48 13.24
CA LEU A 140 33.48 -3.60 12.18
C LEU A 140 33.08 -2.82 10.92
N GLU A 141 31.88 -3.08 10.41
CA GLU A 141 31.41 -2.54 9.14
C GLU A 141 29.90 -2.27 9.18
N LEU A 142 29.46 -1.31 8.38
CA LEU A 142 28.05 -1.02 8.11
C LEU A 142 27.80 -1.08 6.60
N GLY A 143 27.07 -2.10 6.15
CA GLY A 143 26.62 -2.22 4.76
C GLY A 143 25.15 -1.80 4.60
N THR A 144 24.82 -1.20 3.46
CA THR A 144 23.43 -0.88 3.07
C THR A 144 23.10 -1.44 1.69
N GLU A 145 21.85 -1.83 1.50
CA GLU A 145 21.29 -2.26 0.22
C GLU A 145 20.01 -1.45 -0.06
N GLY A 146 19.62 -1.31 -1.33
CA GLY A 146 18.35 -0.67 -1.70
C GLY A 146 18.36 0.87 -1.67
N GLY A 147 19.53 1.50 -1.86
CA GLY A 147 19.62 2.97 -1.98
C GLY A 147 19.42 3.73 -0.67
N ILE A 148 19.64 3.07 0.47
CA ILE A 148 19.52 3.67 1.80
C ILE A 148 20.82 4.41 2.15
N ASN A 149 20.67 5.67 2.57
CA ASN A 149 21.78 6.44 3.13
C ASN A 149 21.80 6.29 4.66
N CYS A 150 22.89 5.72 5.18
CA CYS A 150 23.14 5.62 6.61
C CYS A 150 24.25 6.59 7.04
N THR A 151 24.14 7.12 8.25
CA THR A 151 25.23 7.84 8.89
C THR A 151 26.07 6.84 9.69
N ASN A 152 27.39 6.85 9.48
CA ASN A 152 28.28 5.96 10.23
C ASN A 152 28.23 6.28 11.72
N PRO A 153 28.11 5.27 12.60
CA PRO A 153 28.17 5.51 14.03
C PRO A 153 29.60 5.94 14.43
N PRO A 154 29.76 6.79 15.45
CA PRO A 154 31.06 7.33 15.85
C PRO A 154 32.04 6.25 16.33
N ASP A 155 31.54 5.12 16.83
CA ASP A 155 32.33 3.99 17.30
C ASP A 155 32.54 2.91 16.19
N LEU A 156 32.36 3.25 14.91
CA LEU A 156 32.62 2.31 13.81
C LEU A 156 34.13 2.14 13.62
N ASN A 157 34.61 0.91 13.83
CA ASN A 157 35.99 0.48 13.66
C ASN A 157 37.08 1.48 14.12
N PRO A 158 37.05 1.97 15.37
CA PRO A 158 37.94 3.05 15.82
C PRO A 158 39.42 2.65 15.91
N GLU A 159 39.75 1.36 15.93
CA GLU A 159 41.13 0.85 16.06
C GLU A 159 41.86 0.72 14.70
N GLU A 160 41.19 1.03 13.59
CA GLU A 160 41.80 1.09 12.25
C GLU A 160 42.37 2.49 11.89
N VAL A 161 42.31 3.44 12.82
CA VAL A 161 42.83 4.82 12.68
C VAL A 161 44.28 4.92 13.18
#